data_AF-A0AA39L1Z8-F1
#
_entry.id   AF-A0AA39L1Z8-F1
#
_cell.length_a   1.000
_cell.length_b   1.000
_cell.length_c   1.000
_cell.angle_alpha   90.00
_cell.angle_beta   90.00
_cell.angle_gamma   90.00
#
_symmetry.space_group_name_H-M   'P 1'
#
loop_
_entity.id
_entity.type
_entity.pdbx_description
1 polymer ?
#
loop_
_entity_poly.entity_id
_entity_poly.type
_entity_poly.pdbx_seq_one_letter_code
_entity_poly.pdbx_strand_id
1 'polypeptide(L)'
;MEKMQFDKSLGGTYDLPRSVTLIDFLTARAPELAALNHAIENAVRDKPLYLRNPPNHMRRKLLSHNQNRLPRKVLEAIKKKKMKEISCTKAQNINALSKKQKTKKKNPDKKNKVDQIAMINLNDYYCKVNKS
;
A
#
# COMPACT_ATOMS: atom_id res chain seq x y z
N MET A 1 -6.42 -12.67 23.39
CA MET A 1 -5.23 -13.22 24.05
C MET A 1 -4.12 -12.18 23.94
N GLU A 2 -3.71 -11.63 25.07
CA GLU A 2 -2.60 -10.68 25.13
C GLU A 2 -1.30 -11.43 24.83
N LYS A 3 -0.49 -10.93 23.88
CA LYS A 3 0.77 -11.60 23.53
C LYS A 3 1.77 -11.33 24.63
N MET A 4 2.35 -12.40 25.18
CA MET A 4 3.42 -12.25 26.17
C MET A 4 4.59 -11.50 25.54
N GLN A 5 5.09 -10.53 26.30
CA GLN A 5 6.27 -9.76 25.96
C GLN A 5 7.49 -10.68 25.89
N PHE A 6 8.38 -10.41 24.93
CA PHE A 6 9.53 -11.25 24.64
C PHE A 6 10.39 -11.53 25.88
N ASP A 7 10.69 -10.51 26.68
CA ASP A 7 11.55 -10.67 27.86
C ASP A 7 10.92 -11.60 28.91
N LYS A 8 9.63 -11.41 29.23
CA LYS A 8 8.88 -12.30 30.13
C LYS A 8 8.81 -13.74 29.63
N SER A 9 8.78 -13.95 28.30
CA SER A 9 8.79 -15.31 27.73
C SER A 9 10.10 -16.05 27.93
N LEU A 10 11.20 -15.32 28.14
CA LEU A 10 12.52 -15.86 28.45
C LEU A 10 12.79 -15.93 29.97
N GLY A 11 11.83 -15.56 30.81
CA GLY A 11 12.02 -15.46 32.26
C GLY A 11 12.73 -14.17 32.71
N GLY A 12 12.81 -13.17 31.83
CA GLY A 12 13.32 -11.85 32.18
C GLY A 12 12.36 -11.05 33.07
N THR A 13 12.92 -10.10 33.80
CA THR A 13 12.19 -9.25 34.76
C THR A 13 11.82 -7.88 34.19
N TYR A 14 12.26 -7.55 32.98
CA TYR A 14 12.10 -6.21 32.43
C TYR A 14 10.83 -6.10 31.58
N ASP A 15 9.97 -5.17 31.96
CA ASP A 15 8.78 -4.81 31.19
C ASP A 15 9.06 -3.54 30.38
N LEU A 16 9.27 -3.70 29.07
CA LEU A 16 9.41 -2.59 28.13
C LEU A 16 8.04 -2.02 27.72
N PRO A 17 7.92 -0.69 27.62
CA PRO A 17 6.71 -0.05 27.13
C PRO A 17 6.43 -0.45 25.67
N ARG A 18 5.14 -0.63 25.34
CA ARG A 18 4.70 -1.02 23.99
C ARG A 18 5.00 0.02 22.92
N SER A 19 5.11 1.28 23.31
CA SER A 19 5.45 2.41 22.45
C SER A 19 6.31 3.40 23.21
N VAL A 20 7.29 3.98 22.51
CA VAL A 20 8.17 5.02 23.05
C VAL A 20 8.05 6.24 22.17
N THR A 21 7.99 7.42 22.79
CA THR A 21 8.08 8.72 22.12
C THR A 21 9.49 8.92 21.58
N LEU A 22 9.59 9.14 20.27
CA LEU A 22 10.90 9.26 19.61
C LEU A 22 11.73 10.41 20.20
N ILE A 23 11.09 11.54 20.52
CA ILE A 23 11.76 12.72 21.05
C ILE A 23 12.42 12.39 22.40
N ASP A 24 11.67 11.83 23.36
CA ASP A 24 12.18 11.55 24.71
C ASP A 24 13.30 10.51 24.69
N PHE A 25 13.19 9.52 23.79
CA PHE A 25 14.23 8.52 23.61
C PHE A 25 15.52 9.12 23.04
N LEU A 26 15.40 10.02 22.07
CA LEU A 26 16.55 10.67 21.46
C LEU A 26 17.20 11.68 22.40
N THR A 27 16.43 12.44 23.17
CA THR A 27 16.98 13.40 24.14
C THR A 27 17.76 12.71 25.24
N ALA A 28 17.25 11.58 25.76
CA ALA A 28 17.96 10.76 26.75
C ALA A 28 19.30 10.22 26.23
N ARG A 29 19.41 9.93 24.92
CA ARG A 29 20.61 9.32 24.30
C ARG A 29 21.47 10.29 23.49
N ALA A 30 21.08 11.56 23.41
CA ALA A 30 21.83 12.60 22.73
C ALA A 30 23.33 12.65 23.13
N PRO A 31 23.72 12.55 24.42
CA PRO A 31 25.14 12.58 24.79
C PRO A 31 25.91 11.33 24.30
N GLU A 32 25.29 10.15 24.34
CA GLU A 32 25.90 8.91 23.84
C GLU A 32 26.15 8.98 22.34
N LEU A 33 25.16 9.49 21.59
CA LEU A 33 25.26 9.68 20.14
C LEU A 33 26.34 10.72 19.80
N ALA A 34 26.47 11.79 20.58
CA ALA A 34 27.52 12.80 20.40
C ALA A 34 28.92 12.19 20.60
N ALA A 35 29.12 11.42 21.68
CA ALA A 35 30.38 10.72 21.94
C ALA A 35 30.74 9.72 20.82
N LEU A 36 29.74 8.97 20.33
CA LEU A 36 29.89 8.06 19.20
C LEU A 36 30.29 8.80 17.93
N ASN A 37 29.62 9.92 17.62
CA ASN A 37 29.94 10.73 16.44
C ASN A 37 31.39 11.22 16.48
N HIS A 38 31.87 11.72 17.63
CA HIS A 38 33.27 12.11 17.79
C HIS A 38 34.24 10.94 17.56
N ALA A 39 33.92 9.75 18.04
CA ALA A 39 34.74 8.55 17.80
C ALA A 39 34.74 8.14 16.31
N ILE A 40 33.60 8.23 15.63
CA ILE A 40 33.48 7.93 14.19
C ILE A 40 34.22 8.97 13.34
N GLU A 41 34.07 10.26 13.62
CA GLU A 41 34.72 11.34 12.87
C GLU A 41 36.25 11.18 12.89
N ASN A 42 36.81 10.79 14.03
CA ASN A 42 38.23 10.48 14.15
C ASN A 42 38.63 9.24 13.33
N ALA A 43 37.75 8.24 13.22
CA ALA A 43 37.99 7.01 12.47
C ALA A 43 37.62 7.07 10.97
N VAL A 44 36.87 8.08 10.52
CA VAL A 44 36.38 8.25 9.14
C VAL A 44 37.24 9.21 8.32
N ARG A 45 38.09 10.02 8.96
CA ARG A 45 39.07 10.88 8.26
C ARG A 45 39.91 10.12 7.21
N ASP A 46 40.07 8.81 7.36
CA ASP A 46 40.85 7.95 6.45
C ASP A 46 40.02 6.94 5.63
N LYS A 47 38.67 7.01 5.62
CA LYS A 47 37.83 5.99 4.95
C LYS A 47 37.26 6.45 3.59
N PRO A 48 37.43 5.65 2.52
CA PRO A 48 36.92 5.96 1.18
C PRO A 48 35.39 5.99 1.08
N LEU A 49 34.90 6.89 0.22
CA LEU A 49 33.50 7.29 -0.01
C LEU A 49 32.51 6.15 -0.34
N TYR A 50 32.96 4.92 -0.62
CA TYR A 50 32.11 3.79 -1.02
C TYR A 50 31.21 3.25 0.11
N LEU A 51 31.51 3.56 1.38
CA LEU A 51 30.64 3.21 2.51
C LEU A 51 29.40 4.11 2.61
N ARG A 52 29.42 5.31 2.02
CA ARG A 52 28.33 6.30 2.17
C ARG A 52 27.08 5.92 1.39
N ASN A 53 27.26 5.40 0.18
CA ASN A 53 26.16 5.00 -0.70
C ASN A 53 26.49 3.66 -1.35
N PRO A 54 25.77 2.57 -1.02
CA PRO A 54 26.01 1.28 -1.66
C PRO A 54 25.64 1.37 -3.15
N PRO A 55 26.48 0.88 -4.07
CA PRO A 55 26.15 0.76 -5.49
C PRO A 55 24.81 0.04 -5.73
N ASN A 56 24.18 0.31 -6.88
CA ASN A 56 22.86 -0.25 -7.21
C ASN A 56 22.79 -1.79 -7.13
N HIS A 57 23.89 -2.50 -7.40
CA HIS A 57 23.96 -3.96 -7.29
C HIS A 57 24.00 -4.47 -5.83
N MET A 58 24.36 -3.62 -4.86
CA MET A 58 24.34 -3.92 -3.43
C MET A 58 23.03 -3.51 -2.74
N ARG A 59 22.23 -2.65 -3.38
CA ARG A 59 20.93 -2.21 -2.83
C ARG A 59 19.96 -3.38 -2.82
N ARG A 60 19.65 -3.90 -1.63
CA ARG A 60 18.59 -4.90 -1.45
C ARG A 60 17.23 -4.22 -1.50
N LYS A 61 16.29 -4.75 -2.30
CA LYS A 61 14.88 -4.35 -2.22
C LYS A 61 14.32 -4.89 -0.90
N LEU A 62 13.69 -4.03 -0.07
CA LEU A 62 12.98 -4.48 1.13
C LEU A 62 11.91 -5.51 0.72
N LEU A 63 12.08 -6.74 1.20
CA LEU A 63 11.20 -7.86 0.88
C LEU A 63 9.93 -7.81 1.73
N SER A 64 8.82 -7.38 1.14
CA SER A 64 7.48 -7.71 1.67
C SER A 64 6.37 -7.81 0.62
N HIS A 65 6.62 -7.48 -0.66
CA HIS A 65 5.56 -7.47 -1.67
C HIS A 65 5.56 -8.60 -2.71
N ASN A 66 6.65 -9.38 -2.82
CA ASN A 66 6.78 -10.31 -3.95
C ASN A 66 6.54 -11.76 -3.56
N GLN A 67 5.34 -12.25 -3.87
CA GLN A 67 4.98 -13.66 -3.67
C GLN A 67 5.88 -14.59 -4.50
N ASN A 68 6.37 -14.16 -5.67
CA ASN A 68 7.18 -14.97 -6.60
C ASN A 68 8.59 -15.31 -6.09
N ARG A 69 8.95 -14.86 -4.88
CA ARG A 69 10.19 -15.22 -4.18
C ARG A 69 10.03 -16.37 -3.19
N LEU A 70 8.81 -16.90 -3.02
CA LEU A 70 8.54 -18.07 -2.20
C LEU A 70 8.85 -19.37 -2.99
N PRO A 71 9.27 -20.46 -2.32
CA PRO A 71 9.44 -21.76 -2.98
C PRO A 71 8.16 -22.19 -3.71
N ARG A 72 8.29 -22.86 -4.86
CA ARG A 72 7.14 -23.21 -5.74
C ARG A 72 6.00 -23.91 -4.98
N LYS A 73 6.32 -24.84 -4.09
CA LYS A 73 5.34 -25.55 -3.24
C LYS A 73 4.55 -24.61 -2.31
N VAL A 74 5.23 -23.63 -1.72
CA VAL A 74 4.63 -22.62 -0.82
C VAL A 74 3.80 -21.61 -1.62
N LEU A 75 4.31 -21.21 -2.80
CA LEU A 75 3.59 -20.38 -3.77
C LEU A 75 2.26 -21.00 -4.18
N GLU A 76 2.27 -22.28 -4.54
CA GLU A 76 1.08 -23.01 -4.96
C GLU A 76 0.06 -23.13 -3.82
N ALA A 77 0.51 -23.40 -2.60
CA ALA A 77 -0.36 -23.45 -1.42
C ALA A 77 -1.03 -22.09 -1.14
N ILE A 78 -0.28 -20.99 -1.24
CA ILE A 78 -0.80 -19.63 -1.07
C ILE A 78 -1.78 -19.26 -2.19
N LYS A 79 -1.46 -19.59 -3.45
CA LYS A 79 -2.38 -19.39 -4.58
C LYS A 79 -3.68 -20.16 -4.37
N LYS A 80 -3.60 -21.43 -3.94
CA LYS A 80 -4.78 -22.25 -3.62
C LYS A 80 -5.63 -21.66 -2.50
N LYS A 81 -5.01 -21.20 -1.41
CA LYS A 81 -5.73 -20.53 -0.30
C LYS A 81 -6.42 -19.25 -0.76
N LYS A 82 -5.70 -18.38 -1.49
CA LYS A 82 -6.28 -17.16 -2.09
C LYS A 82 -7.46 -17.45 -3.03
N MET A 83 -7.36 -18.47 -3.89
CA MET A 83 -8.46 -18.84 -4.78
C MET A 83 -9.69 -19.32 -4.00
N LYS A 84 -9.51 -20.08 -2.90
CA LYS A 84 -10.60 -20.48 -2.00
C LYS A 84 -11.22 -19.29 -1.26
N GLU A 85 -10.41 -18.33 -0.83
CA GLU A 85 -10.88 -17.08 -0.21
C GLU A 85 -11.67 -16.20 -1.20
N ILE A 86 -11.27 -16.16 -2.47
CA ILE A 86 -12.00 -15.44 -3.52
C ILE A 86 -13.33 -16.12 -3.86
N SER A 87 -13.41 -17.45 -3.86
CA SER A 87 -14.67 -18.15 -4.14
C SER A 87 -15.68 -18.05 -2.99
N CYS A 88 -15.23 -18.09 -1.73
CA CYS A 88 -16.13 -17.93 -0.58
C CYS A 88 -16.65 -16.49 -0.43
N THR A 89 -15.82 -15.48 -0.73
CA THR A 89 -16.25 -14.06 -0.71
C THR A 89 -17.20 -13.71 -1.87
N LYS A 90 -17.11 -14.40 -3.02
CA LYS A 90 -18.10 -14.30 -4.10
C LYS A 90 -19.46 -14.88 -3.68
N ALA A 91 -19.49 -16.07 -3.07
CA ALA A 91 -20.74 -16.69 -2.60
C ALA A 91 -21.45 -15.84 -1.53
N GLN A 92 -20.70 -15.19 -0.64
CA GLN A 92 -21.25 -14.26 0.36
C GLN A 92 -21.80 -12.96 -0.25
N ASN A 93 -21.20 -12.46 -1.33
CA ASN A 93 -21.66 -11.24 -2.01
C ASN A 93 -22.92 -11.43 -2.86
N ILE A 94 -23.12 -12.59 -3.51
CA ILE A 94 -24.32 -12.84 -4.34
C ILE A 94 -25.59 -12.87 -3.46
N ASN A 95 -25.50 -13.49 -2.28
CA ASN A 95 -26.58 -13.54 -1.29
C ASN A 95 -26.90 -12.16 -0.66
N ALA A 96 -25.95 -11.22 -0.68
CA ALA A 96 -26.13 -9.83 -0.25
C ALA A 96 -26.69 -8.90 -1.36
N LEU A 97 -26.37 -9.18 -2.64
CA LEU A 97 -26.88 -8.43 -3.80
C LEU A 97 -28.34 -8.75 -4.14
N SER A 98 -28.81 -10.00 -3.96
CA SER A 98 -30.22 -10.36 -4.21
C SER A 98 -31.20 -9.65 -3.25
N LYS A 99 -30.78 -9.35 -2.01
CA LYS A 99 -31.56 -8.55 -1.05
C LYS A 99 -31.66 -7.07 -1.44
N LYS A 100 -30.76 -6.56 -2.28
CA LYS A 100 -30.65 -5.12 -2.64
C LYS A 100 -31.36 -4.72 -3.94
N GLN A 101 -31.70 -5.69 -4.80
CA GLN A 101 -32.34 -5.41 -6.10
C GLN A 101 -33.86 -5.15 -6.02
N LYS A 102 -34.51 -5.42 -4.89
CA LYS A 102 -35.95 -5.15 -4.72
C LYS A 102 -36.30 -3.65 -4.54
N THR A 103 -35.32 -2.75 -4.37
CA THR A 103 -35.59 -1.35 -3.97
C THR A 103 -35.23 -0.26 -5.00
N LYS A 104 -34.88 -0.58 -6.25
CA LYS A 104 -34.55 0.45 -7.27
C LYS A 104 -35.06 0.12 -8.68
N LYS A 105 -36.32 0.47 -8.98
CA LYS A 105 -36.77 0.86 -10.34
C LYS A 105 -37.19 2.34 -10.28
N LYS A 106 -36.50 3.24 -11.00
CA LYS A 106 -36.96 4.62 -11.31
C LYS A 106 -36.58 4.99 -12.76
N ASN A 107 -37.48 5.76 -13.41
CA ASN A 107 -37.88 5.80 -14.84
C ASN A 107 -36.90 6.46 -15.87
N PRO A 108 -36.95 6.12 -17.19
CA PRO A 108 -35.91 6.44 -18.19
C PRO A 108 -36.01 7.73 -19.04
N ASP A 109 -36.99 8.63 -18.87
CA ASP A 109 -37.33 9.63 -19.92
C ASP A 109 -36.51 10.95 -20.01
N LYS A 110 -35.31 11.08 -19.43
CA LYS A 110 -34.57 12.37 -19.40
C LYS A 110 -33.33 12.49 -20.31
N LYS A 111 -32.98 11.48 -21.11
CA LYS A 111 -31.78 11.54 -21.96
C LYS A 111 -31.99 12.22 -23.33
N ASN A 112 -33.20 12.22 -23.88
CA ASN A 112 -33.41 12.51 -25.31
C ASN A 112 -33.40 14.00 -25.71
N LYS A 113 -33.34 14.95 -24.76
CA LYS A 113 -33.50 16.40 -25.08
C LYS A 113 -32.17 17.12 -25.37
N VAL A 114 -31.06 16.65 -24.79
CA VAL A 114 -29.73 17.24 -25.01
C VAL A 114 -29.18 16.86 -26.38
N ASP A 115 -29.44 15.62 -26.81
CA ASP A 115 -28.89 15.07 -28.05
C ASP A 115 -29.52 15.69 -29.31
N GLN A 116 -30.79 16.14 -29.23
CA GLN A 116 -31.48 16.78 -30.36
C GLN A 116 -30.92 18.18 -30.70
N ILE A 117 -30.54 18.97 -29.68
CA ILE A 117 -30.01 20.33 -29.88
C ILE A 117 -28.63 20.28 -30.56
N ALA A 118 -27.81 19.28 -30.20
CA ALA A 118 -26.49 19.09 -30.79
C ALA A 118 -26.54 18.75 -32.29
N MET A 119 -27.57 18.01 -32.72
CA MET A 119 -27.72 17.58 -34.12
C MET A 119 -28.21 18.70 -35.05
N ILE A 120 -29.02 19.64 -34.55
CA ILE A 120 -29.48 20.80 -35.33
C ILE A 120 -28.30 21.73 -35.66
N ASN A 121 -27.46 22.03 -34.67
CA ASN A 121 -26.32 22.94 -34.84
C ASN A 121 -25.26 22.42 -35.82
N LEU A 122 -25.13 21.10 -35.96
CA LEU A 122 -24.19 20.46 -36.89
C LEU A 122 -24.66 20.58 -38.34
N ASN A 123 -25.95 20.42 -38.61
CA ASN A 123 -26.51 20.57 -39.96
C ASN A 123 -26.45 22.01 -40.46
N ASP A 124 -26.67 23.00 -39.60
CA ASP A 124 -26.55 24.42 -39.96
C ASP A 124 -25.11 24.79 -40.35
N TYR A 125 -24.12 24.16 -39.72
CA TYR A 125 -22.71 24.35 -40.06
C TYR A 125 -22.37 23.72 -41.42
N TYR A 126 -22.85 22.51 -41.69
CA TYR A 126 -22.59 21.81 -42.95
C TYR A 126 -23.34 22.42 -44.17
N CYS A 127 -24.50 23.06 -43.96
CA CYS A 127 -25.22 23.76 -45.03
C CYS A 127 -24.57 25.11 -45.43
N LYS A 128 -23.88 25.80 -44.51
CA LYS A 128 -23.19 27.08 -44.81
C LYS A 128 -21.89 26.89 -45.59
N VAL A 129 -21.17 25.81 -45.36
CA VAL A 129 -19.87 25.54 -46.01
C VAL A 129 -20.02 25.12 -47.48
N ASN A 130 -21.16 24.58 -47.88
CA ASN A 130 -21.36 23.98 -49.21
C ASN A 130 -22.24 24.81 -50.17
N LYS A 131 -22.45 26.11 -49.90
CA LYS A 131 -23.24 27.03 -50.75
C LYS A 131 -22.52 28.37 -51.05
N SER A 132 -21.18 28.39 -51.12
CA SER A 132 -20.39 29.54 -51.59
C SER A 132 -19.48 29.13 -52.74
#